data_AF-A0A963DWA7-F1
#
_entry.id   AF-A0A963DWA7-F1
#
_cell.length_a   1.000
_cell.length_b   1.000
_cell.length_c   1.000
_cell.angle_alpha   90.00
_cell.angle_beta   90.00
_cell.angle_gamma   90.00
#
_symmetry.space_group_name_H-M   'P 1'
#
loop_
_entity.id
_entity.type
_entity.pdbx_description
1 polymer ?
#
loop_
_entity_poly.entity_id
_entity_poly.type
_entity_poly.pdbx_seq_one_letter_code
_entity_poly.pdbx_strand_id
1 'polypeptide(L)'
;MHAHRSTFLVLALLLLLLLLAFSGVRPHERATWAMEVFPIFIAIPVLLGTYKRFPLATLLYVCIFLHASVLMLGGAYTYARVPLGFQIADYLDLARNPYDKIGQFFQGFVPALVAREILVRGAYVLGRKMLVFNVLCIVLAISACYEFLEWGAALLMGQGADEFVGTQGDPWDTQSDMFSALVGAVCALCLLSGEQDRQIGRLTNAALRGTAPDVSASRGRGHRSAESVGELASGEQRRHLETGSDP
;
A
#
# COMPACT_ATOMS: atom_id res chain seq x y z
N MET A 1 0.61 -19.43 3.53
CA MET A 1 0.48 -18.14 2.80
C MET A 1 0.75 -16.92 3.68
N HIS A 2 0.21 -16.83 4.91
CA HIS A 2 0.44 -15.66 5.78
C HIS A 2 1.91 -15.45 6.18
N ALA A 3 2.65 -16.52 6.55
CA ALA A 3 4.06 -16.41 6.94
C ALA A 3 4.97 -15.91 5.81
N HIS A 4 4.84 -16.45 4.58
CA HIS A 4 5.61 -15.98 3.44
C HIS A 4 5.32 -14.52 3.09
N ARG A 5 4.05 -14.10 3.17
CA ARG A 5 3.65 -12.71 2.95
C ARG A 5 4.29 -11.79 3.98
N SER A 6 4.23 -12.13 5.26
CA SER A 6 4.83 -11.29 6.31
C SER A 6 6.35 -11.20 6.16
N THR A 7 7.04 -12.31 5.88
CA THR A 7 8.49 -12.30 5.66
C THR A 7 8.86 -11.43 4.46
N PHE A 8 8.16 -11.57 3.34
CA PHE A 8 8.37 -10.73 2.16
C PHE A 8 8.21 -9.23 2.46
N LEU A 9 7.14 -8.85 3.16
CA LEU A 9 6.89 -7.44 3.50
C LEU A 9 7.94 -6.88 4.47
N VAL A 10 8.41 -7.69 5.42
CA VAL A 10 9.50 -7.28 6.32
C VAL A 10 10.80 -7.09 5.55
N LEU A 11 11.14 -8.00 4.63
CA LEU A 11 12.33 -7.84 3.78
C LEU A 11 12.24 -6.59 2.90
N ALA A 12 11.08 -6.34 2.29
CA ALA A 12 10.84 -5.13 1.50
C ALA A 12 10.99 -3.86 2.35
N LEU A 13 10.47 -3.85 3.58
CA LEU A 13 10.64 -2.74 4.51
C LEU A 13 12.11 -2.53 4.90
N LEU A 14 12.84 -3.60 5.21
CA LEU A 14 14.26 -3.50 5.55
C LEU A 14 15.09 -2.96 4.39
N LEU A 15 14.81 -3.44 3.17
CA LEU A 15 15.44 -2.91 1.95
C LEU A 15 15.08 -1.43 1.75
N LEU A 16 13.82 -1.05 1.96
CA LEU A 16 13.38 0.33 1.84
C LEU A 16 14.14 1.24 2.82
N LEU A 17 14.27 0.81 4.08
CA LEU A 17 15.01 1.56 5.10
C LEU A 17 16.50 1.67 4.77
N LEU A 18 17.09 0.61 4.21
CA LEU A 18 18.48 0.62 3.74
C LEU A 18 18.68 1.62 2.59
N LEU A 19 17.78 1.63 1.60
CA LEU A 19 17.80 2.58 0.50
C LEU A 19 17.61 4.02 1.00
N LEU A 20 16.71 4.22 1.97
CA LEU A 20 16.47 5.54 2.57
C LEU A 20 17.72 6.05 3.28
N ALA A 21 18.35 5.20 4.11
CA ALA A 21 19.61 5.53 4.75
C ALA A 21 20.70 5.84 3.72
N PHE A 22 20.85 5.00 2.69
CA PHE A 22 21.87 5.18 1.65
C PHE A 22 21.68 6.48 0.86
N SER A 23 20.46 6.80 0.43
CA SER A 23 20.14 8.05 -0.27
C SER A 23 20.48 9.30 0.56
N GLY A 24 20.39 9.20 1.89
CA GLY A 24 20.66 10.30 2.82
C GLY A 24 22.13 10.49 3.22
N VAL A 25 23.04 9.57 2.87
CA VAL A 25 24.46 9.66 3.30
C VAL A 25 25.16 10.89 2.68
N ARG A 26 25.00 11.06 1.36
CA ARG A 26 25.57 12.17 0.59
C ARG A 26 24.64 12.56 -0.58
N PRO A 27 23.42 13.07 -0.31
CA PRO A 27 22.58 13.59 -1.36
C PRO A 27 23.24 14.82 -1.98
N HIS A 28 22.96 15.05 -3.27
CA HIS A 28 23.48 16.21 -4.00
C HIS A 28 23.08 17.52 -3.32
N GLU A 29 21.80 17.64 -2.92
CA GLU A 29 21.26 18.77 -2.15
C GLU A 29 20.38 18.27 -1.01
N ARG A 30 20.74 18.61 0.24
CA ARG A 30 20.05 18.10 1.44
C ARG A 30 18.63 18.60 1.58
N ALA A 31 18.36 19.85 1.22
CA ALA A 31 17.03 20.45 1.30
C ALA A 31 16.07 19.77 0.32
N THR A 32 16.50 19.65 -0.94
CA THR A 32 15.79 18.94 -2.02
C THR A 32 15.56 17.48 -1.64
N TRP A 33 16.60 16.76 -1.18
CA TRP A 33 16.45 15.39 -0.69
C TRP A 33 15.36 15.29 0.39
N ALA A 34 15.40 16.16 1.41
CA ALA A 34 14.45 16.12 2.51
C ALA A 34 13.00 16.34 2.06
N MET A 35 12.79 17.26 1.11
CA MET A 35 11.47 17.53 0.52
C MET A 35 10.96 16.31 -0.27
N GLU A 36 11.81 15.73 -1.11
CA GLU A 36 11.47 14.60 -1.98
C GLU A 36 11.17 13.31 -1.20
N VAL A 37 11.95 13.01 -0.15
CA VAL A 37 11.75 11.79 0.65
C VAL A 37 10.77 11.99 1.81
N PHE A 38 10.30 13.21 2.07
CA PHE A 38 9.32 13.54 3.12
C PHE A 38 8.09 12.61 3.11
N PRO A 39 7.48 12.28 1.95
CA PRO A 39 6.30 11.42 1.91
C PRO A 39 6.58 10.01 2.46
N ILE A 40 7.82 9.52 2.33
CA ILE A 40 8.25 8.21 2.85
C ILE A 40 8.25 8.21 4.39
N PHE A 41 8.71 9.31 5.00
CA PHE A 41 8.69 9.48 6.46
C PHE A 41 7.27 9.50 7.04
N ILE A 42 6.27 9.90 6.26
CA ILE A 42 4.85 9.78 6.64
C ILE A 42 4.34 8.36 6.38
N ALA A 43 4.63 7.81 5.20
CA ALA A 43 4.08 6.53 4.77
C ALA A 43 4.52 5.37 5.67
N ILE A 44 5.80 5.29 6.06
CA ILE A 44 6.31 4.16 6.86
C ILE A 44 5.58 4.04 8.22
N PRO A 45 5.50 5.07 9.07
CA PRO A 45 4.75 5.00 10.32
C PRO A 45 3.28 4.65 10.13
N VAL A 46 2.62 5.22 9.11
CA VAL A 46 1.21 4.92 8.81
C VAL A 46 1.05 3.45 8.44
N LEU A 47 1.90 2.89 7.57
CA LEU A 47 1.84 1.49 7.18
C LEU A 47 2.10 0.55 8.38
N LEU A 48 3.07 0.86 9.22
CA LEU A 48 3.37 0.09 10.43
C LEU A 48 2.22 0.13 11.44
N GLY A 49 1.67 1.32 11.71
CA GLY A 49 0.59 1.52 12.66
C GLY A 49 -0.73 0.90 12.21
N THR A 50 -0.98 0.84 10.90
CA THR A 50 -2.22 0.30 10.33
C THR A 50 -2.13 -1.18 9.99
N TYR A 51 -0.94 -1.78 9.86
CA TYR A 51 -0.75 -3.15 9.34
C TYR A 51 -1.65 -4.22 10.01
N LYS A 52 -1.84 -4.16 11.33
CA LYS A 52 -2.66 -5.15 12.06
C LYS A 52 -4.16 -4.93 11.90
N ARG A 53 -4.60 -3.66 11.79
CA ARG A 53 -6.03 -3.28 11.75
C ARG A 53 -6.56 -3.20 10.32
N PHE A 54 -5.74 -2.71 9.40
CA PHE A 54 -6.06 -2.47 8.01
C PHE A 54 -4.87 -2.88 7.12
N PRO A 55 -4.54 -4.18 7.01
CA PRO A 55 -3.48 -4.64 6.13
C PRO A 55 -3.86 -4.33 4.67
N LEU A 56 -3.02 -3.62 3.94
CA LEU A 56 -3.29 -3.27 2.53
C LEU A 56 -3.12 -4.48 1.60
N ALA A 57 -3.56 -4.40 0.34
CA ALA A 57 -3.22 -5.38 -0.68
C ALA A 57 -1.68 -5.51 -0.82
N THR A 58 -1.16 -6.73 -1.03
CA THR A 58 0.29 -6.94 -1.25
C THR A 58 0.79 -6.15 -2.45
N LEU A 59 -0.01 -6.07 -3.51
CA LEU A 59 0.25 -5.22 -4.68
C LEU A 59 0.52 -3.77 -4.26
N LEU A 60 -0.29 -3.23 -3.35
CA LEU A 60 -0.17 -1.85 -2.91
C LEU A 60 1.14 -1.61 -2.13
N TYR A 61 1.55 -2.55 -1.26
CA TYR A 61 2.87 -2.48 -0.62
C TYR A 61 4.02 -2.47 -1.63
N VAL A 62 3.94 -3.28 -2.69
CA VAL A 62 4.95 -3.28 -3.76
C VAL A 62 4.95 -1.96 -4.51
N CYS A 63 3.79 -1.43 -4.88
CA CYS A 63 3.68 -0.12 -5.54
C CYS A 63 4.24 1.01 -4.68
N ILE A 64 3.95 1.02 -3.37
CA ILE A 64 4.51 2.00 -2.44
C ILE A 64 6.04 1.87 -2.36
N PHE A 65 6.57 0.65 -2.31
CA PHE A 65 8.02 0.43 -2.33
C PHE A 65 8.67 0.98 -3.61
N LEU A 66 8.07 0.73 -4.78
CA LEU A 66 8.57 1.22 -6.06
C LEU A 66 8.53 2.75 -6.13
N HIS A 67 7.43 3.37 -5.75
CA HIS A 67 7.32 4.84 -5.71
C HIS A 67 8.33 5.45 -4.74
N ALA A 68 8.43 4.91 -3.51
CA ALA A 68 9.44 5.38 -2.57
C ALA A 68 10.86 5.24 -3.12
N SER A 69 11.15 4.20 -3.91
CA SER A 69 12.44 4.04 -4.59
C SER A 69 12.70 5.13 -5.63
N VAL A 70 11.67 5.52 -6.40
CA VAL A 70 11.74 6.64 -7.35
C VAL A 70 12.06 7.95 -6.62
N LEU A 71 11.37 8.23 -5.51
CA LEU A 71 11.59 9.42 -4.68
C LEU A 71 13.00 9.45 -4.07
N MET A 72 13.47 8.32 -3.52
CA MET A 72 14.83 8.25 -2.95
C MET A 72 15.91 8.43 -3.99
N LEU A 73 15.74 7.87 -5.18
CA LEU A 73 16.69 8.05 -6.28
C LEU A 73 16.68 9.52 -6.75
N GLY A 74 15.50 10.10 -6.91
CA GLY A 74 15.33 11.50 -7.26
C GLY A 74 15.94 12.44 -6.21
N GLY A 75 15.66 12.24 -4.92
CA GLY A 75 16.24 13.03 -3.84
C GLY A 75 17.75 12.86 -3.69
N ALA A 76 18.30 11.66 -3.94
CA ALA A 76 19.74 11.41 -3.85
C ALA A 76 20.54 12.22 -4.89
N TYR A 77 20.04 12.29 -6.12
CA TYR A 77 20.72 12.97 -7.21
C TYR A 77 20.25 14.42 -7.42
N THR A 78 19.06 14.78 -6.95
CA THR A 78 18.12 15.77 -7.55
C THR A 78 17.56 15.28 -8.89
N TYR A 79 16.27 15.55 -9.14
CA TYR A 79 15.54 15.01 -10.27
C TYR A 79 16.20 15.34 -11.62
N ALA A 80 16.66 16.58 -11.79
CA ALA A 80 17.36 17.04 -12.98
C ALA A 80 18.69 16.31 -13.27
N ARG A 81 19.22 15.53 -12.32
CA ARG A 81 20.53 14.87 -12.42
C ARG A 81 20.48 13.35 -12.36
N VAL A 82 19.29 12.75 -12.31
CA VAL A 82 19.18 11.29 -12.26
C VAL A 82 19.67 10.69 -13.58
N PRO A 83 20.63 9.73 -13.57
CA PRO A 83 21.18 9.13 -14.79
C PRO A 83 20.14 8.51 -15.73
N LEU A 84 19.11 7.88 -15.17
CA LEU A 84 18.01 7.30 -15.95
C LEU A 84 17.29 8.36 -16.81
N GLY A 85 17.13 9.56 -16.26
CA GLY A 85 16.47 10.64 -16.97
C GLY A 85 17.28 11.15 -18.17
N PHE A 86 18.62 11.23 -18.05
CA PHE A 86 19.47 11.55 -19.20
C PHE A 86 19.37 10.50 -20.31
N GLN A 87 19.34 9.21 -19.96
CA GLN A 87 19.14 8.15 -20.95
C GLN A 87 17.82 8.32 -21.70
N ILE A 88 16.73 8.60 -20.98
CA ILE A 88 15.41 8.84 -21.59
C ILE A 88 15.44 10.08 -22.47
N ALA A 89 16.11 11.16 -22.01
CA ALA A 89 16.26 12.38 -22.78
C ALA A 89 16.99 12.11 -24.10
N ASP A 90 18.09 11.36 -24.08
CA ASP A 90 18.85 11.01 -25.28
C ASP A 90 18.03 10.13 -26.25
N TYR A 91 17.26 9.17 -25.74
CA TYR A 91 16.42 8.29 -26.57
C TYR A 91 15.23 9.02 -27.22
N LEU A 92 14.71 10.05 -26.58
CA LEU A 92 13.54 10.81 -27.02
C LEU A 92 13.88 12.20 -27.57
N ASP A 93 15.18 12.53 -27.69
CA ASP A 93 15.71 13.83 -28.10
C ASP A 93 15.11 15.01 -27.30
N LEU A 94 14.99 14.84 -25.97
CA LEU A 94 14.43 15.83 -25.07
C LEU A 94 15.50 16.84 -24.64
N ALA A 95 15.11 18.12 -24.60
CA ALA A 95 15.99 19.20 -24.17
C ALA A 95 16.35 19.16 -22.68
N ARG A 96 15.56 18.46 -21.85
CA ARG A 96 15.73 18.40 -20.39
C ARG A 96 15.57 16.99 -19.85
N ASN A 97 16.10 16.77 -18.65
CA ASN A 97 15.97 15.50 -17.95
C ASN A 97 14.51 15.33 -17.45
N PRO A 98 13.74 14.33 -17.94
CA PRO A 98 12.32 14.16 -17.65
C PRO A 98 12.05 13.26 -16.44
N TYR A 99 13.03 13.06 -15.55
CA TYR A 99 12.87 12.18 -14.40
C TYR A 99 11.76 12.65 -13.44
N ASP A 100 11.52 13.96 -13.38
CA ASP A 100 10.35 14.58 -12.74
C ASP A 100 9.04 14.00 -13.20
N LYS A 101 8.85 13.83 -14.51
CA LYS A 101 7.63 13.25 -15.05
C LYS A 101 7.42 11.80 -14.60
N ILE A 102 8.49 11.06 -14.31
CA ILE A 102 8.40 9.72 -13.71
C ILE A 102 7.93 9.81 -12.27
N GLY A 103 8.51 10.71 -11.47
CA GLY A 103 8.07 10.98 -10.10
C GLY A 103 6.58 11.32 -10.06
N GLN A 104 6.16 12.26 -10.91
CA GLN A 104 4.79 12.75 -11.01
C GLN A 104 3.82 11.67 -11.51
N PHE A 105 4.25 10.84 -12.47
CA PHE A 105 3.47 9.65 -12.86
C PHE A 105 3.22 8.72 -11.66
N PHE A 106 4.24 8.43 -10.84
CA PHE A 106 4.09 7.60 -9.65
C PHE A 106 3.28 8.29 -8.53
N GLN A 107 3.37 9.62 -8.42
CA GLN A 107 2.52 10.48 -7.60
C GLN A 107 1.05 10.39 -8.00
N GLY A 108 0.76 10.10 -9.26
CA GLY A 108 -0.57 9.70 -9.69
C GLY A 108 -0.92 8.25 -9.37
N PHE A 109 -0.03 7.36 -9.80
CA PHE A 109 -0.28 5.93 -9.89
C PHE A 109 -0.54 5.28 -8.53
N VAL A 110 0.33 5.54 -7.54
CA VAL A 110 0.23 4.87 -6.24
C VAL A 110 -0.86 5.46 -5.37
N PRO A 111 -0.99 6.80 -5.22
CA PRO A 111 -2.11 7.39 -4.49
C PRO A 111 -3.47 7.00 -5.06
N ALA A 112 -3.61 6.78 -6.37
CA ALA A 112 -4.83 6.25 -6.96
C ALA A 112 -5.22 4.89 -6.36
N LEU A 113 -4.25 3.96 -6.24
CA LEU A 113 -4.48 2.64 -5.66
C LEU A 113 -4.75 2.71 -4.16
N VAL A 114 -4.06 3.59 -3.43
CA VAL A 114 -4.29 3.82 -1.99
C VAL A 114 -5.71 4.33 -1.77
N ALA A 115 -6.11 5.41 -2.46
CA ALA A 115 -7.43 6.00 -2.36
C ALA A 115 -8.51 4.98 -2.73
N ARG A 116 -8.31 4.24 -3.83
CA ARG A 116 -9.25 3.19 -4.25
C ARG A 116 -9.44 2.13 -3.18
N GLU A 117 -8.35 1.62 -2.59
CA GLU A 117 -8.47 0.57 -1.56
C GLU A 117 -9.20 1.06 -0.32
N ILE A 118 -8.92 2.28 0.13
CA ILE A 118 -9.60 2.90 1.27
C ILE A 118 -11.10 3.08 0.97
N LEU A 119 -11.45 3.64 -0.19
CA LEU A 119 -12.84 3.90 -0.58
C LEU A 119 -13.65 2.61 -0.75
N VAL A 120 -13.07 1.60 -1.38
CA VAL A 120 -13.73 0.30 -1.59
C VAL A 120 -13.93 -0.43 -0.26
N ARG A 121 -12.89 -0.52 0.59
CA ARG A 121 -12.96 -1.26 1.85
C ARG A 121 -13.74 -0.54 2.94
N GLY A 122 -13.77 0.79 2.90
CA GLY A 122 -14.63 1.60 3.76
C GLY A 122 -16.08 1.69 3.29
N ALA A 123 -16.39 1.17 2.09
CA ALA A 123 -17.70 1.31 1.45
C ALA A 123 -18.19 2.77 1.35
N TYR A 124 -17.26 3.72 1.19
CA TYR A 124 -17.57 5.16 1.20
C TYR A 124 -18.19 5.66 -0.11
N VAL A 125 -18.03 4.92 -1.21
CA VAL A 125 -18.53 5.31 -2.54
C VAL A 125 -19.30 4.16 -3.17
N LEU A 126 -20.49 4.46 -3.66
CA LEU A 126 -21.34 3.52 -4.38
C LEU A 126 -21.09 3.62 -5.89
N GLY A 127 -20.81 2.47 -6.51
CA GLY A 127 -20.70 2.34 -7.96
C GLY A 127 -19.30 2.61 -8.54
N ARG A 128 -18.91 1.82 -9.55
CA ARG A 128 -17.57 1.83 -10.14
C ARG A 128 -17.20 3.17 -10.80
N LYS A 129 -18.16 3.83 -11.46
CA LYS A 129 -17.92 5.12 -12.14
C LYS A 129 -17.63 6.24 -11.14
N MET A 130 -18.42 6.34 -10.07
CA MET A 130 -18.19 7.33 -9.02
C MET A 130 -16.91 7.07 -8.25
N LEU A 131 -16.55 5.80 -8.01
CA LEU A 131 -15.26 5.45 -7.42
C LEU A 131 -14.09 5.99 -8.26
N VAL A 132 -14.09 5.72 -9.57
CA VAL A 132 -13.06 6.21 -10.49
C VAL A 132 -12.98 7.73 -10.46
N PHE A 133 -14.12 8.41 -10.59
CA PHE A 133 -14.17 9.88 -10.52
C PHE A 133 -13.57 10.44 -9.23
N ASN A 134 -13.98 9.92 -8.07
CA ASN A 134 -13.47 10.37 -6.77
C ASN A 134 -11.96 10.10 -6.63
N VAL A 135 -11.48 8.94 -7.08
CA VAL A 135 -10.04 8.63 -7.05
C VAL A 135 -9.25 9.63 -7.89
N LEU A 136 -9.70 9.94 -9.11
CA LEU A 136 -9.02 10.93 -9.95
C LEU A 136 -9.04 12.33 -9.33
N CYS A 137 -10.15 12.75 -8.71
CA CYS A 137 -10.21 14.01 -7.97
C CYS A 137 -9.23 14.06 -6.79
N ILE A 138 -9.14 12.98 -6.00
CA ILE A 138 -8.20 12.88 -4.87
C ILE A 138 -6.76 12.98 -5.37
N VAL A 139 -6.41 12.29 -6.45
CA VAL A 139 -5.06 12.36 -7.02
C VAL A 139 -4.73 13.77 -7.50
N LEU A 140 -5.63 14.41 -8.25
CA LEU A 140 -5.41 15.78 -8.72
C LEU A 140 -5.29 16.77 -7.56
N ALA A 141 -6.09 16.60 -6.49
CA ALA A 141 -5.98 17.41 -5.29
C ALA A 141 -4.62 17.21 -4.59
N ILE A 142 -4.15 15.96 -4.46
CA ILE A 142 -2.82 15.66 -3.91
C ILE A 142 -1.74 16.32 -4.76
N SER A 143 -1.80 16.16 -6.10
CA SER A 143 -0.83 16.74 -7.01
C SER A 143 -0.79 18.26 -6.87
N ALA A 144 -1.95 18.93 -6.90
CA ALA A 144 -2.02 20.37 -6.70
C ALA A 144 -1.46 20.82 -5.34
N CYS A 145 -1.66 20.03 -4.28
CA CYS A 145 -1.06 20.33 -2.98
C CYS A 145 0.48 20.25 -3.00
N TYR A 146 1.08 19.27 -3.70
CA TYR A 146 2.54 19.22 -3.84
C TYR A 146 3.09 20.44 -4.57
N GLU A 147 2.47 20.81 -5.69
CA GLU A 147 2.85 22.00 -6.47
C GLU A 147 2.77 23.29 -5.62
N PHE A 148 1.73 23.42 -4.78
CA PHE A 148 1.64 24.55 -3.86
C PHE A 148 2.71 24.53 -2.77
N LEU A 149 3.13 23.35 -2.30
CA LEU A 149 4.21 23.23 -1.32
C LEU A 149 5.57 23.59 -1.94
N GLU A 150 5.85 23.13 -3.16
CA GLU A 150 7.08 23.47 -3.88
C GLU A 150 7.14 24.96 -4.19
N TRP A 151 6.03 25.54 -4.65
CA TRP A 151 5.92 26.98 -4.84
C TRP A 151 6.11 27.77 -3.55
N GLY A 152 5.47 27.34 -2.46
CA GLY A 152 5.66 27.94 -1.15
C GLY A 152 7.11 27.86 -0.66
N ALA A 153 7.79 26.73 -0.90
CA ALA A 153 9.19 26.54 -0.52
C ALA A 153 10.14 27.44 -1.33
N ALA A 154 9.93 27.58 -2.64
CA ALA A 154 10.71 28.46 -3.50
C ALA A 154 10.64 29.92 -3.02
N LEU A 155 9.42 30.41 -2.71
CA LEU A 155 9.21 31.76 -2.17
C LEU A 155 9.94 32.00 -0.85
N LEU A 156 9.97 31.00 0.05
CA LEU A 156 10.67 31.11 1.34
C LEU A 156 12.19 31.13 1.20
N MET A 157 12.75 30.51 0.16
CA MET A 157 14.20 30.49 -0.10
C MET A 157 14.71 31.74 -0.83
N GLY A 158 13.82 32.67 -1.19
CA GLY A 158 14.18 33.91 -1.89
C GLY A 158 14.63 33.70 -3.33
N GLN A 159 14.39 32.51 -3.90
CA GLN A 159 14.49 32.28 -5.33
C GLN A 159 13.28 32.95 -5.99
N GLY A 160 13.52 33.81 -6.98
CA GLY A 160 12.45 34.44 -7.75
C GLY A 160 11.58 33.38 -8.43
N ALA A 161 10.37 33.74 -8.86
CA ALA A 161 9.44 32.83 -9.53
C ALA A 161 10.04 32.10 -10.76
N ASP A 162 11.14 32.61 -11.31
CA ASP A 162 11.85 32.06 -12.47
C ASP A 162 12.90 30.96 -12.11
N GLU A 163 13.44 30.95 -10.88
CA GLU A 163 14.36 29.90 -10.39
C GLU A 163 13.60 28.95 -9.45
N PHE A 164 12.50 28.41 -9.95
CA PHE A 164 11.78 27.36 -9.24
C PHE A 164 12.63 26.08 -9.25
N VAL A 165 12.85 25.50 -8.07
CA VAL A 165 13.53 24.20 -7.93
C VAL A 165 12.66 23.14 -8.62
N GLY A 166 12.96 22.80 -9.88
CA GLY A 166 12.27 21.73 -10.62
C GLY A 166 11.86 22.07 -12.05
N THR A 167 11.46 23.32 -12.31
CA THR A 167 10.90 23.71 -13.63
C THR A 167 11.89 23.59 -14.77
N GLN A 168 13.19 23.63 -14.48
CA GLN A 168 14.25 23.66 -15.50
C GLN A 168 14.00 24.77 -16.55
N GLY A 169 13.30 25.85 -16.16
CA GLY A 169 12.90 26.95 -17.03
C GLY A 169 11.60 26.76 -17.82
N ASP A 170 10.79 25.74 -17.50
CA ASP A 170 9.50 25.45 -18.16
C ASP A 170 8.32 26.14 -17.43
N PRO A 171 7.65 27.13 -18.04
CA PRO A 171 6.50 27.81 -17.42
C PRO A 171 5.25 26.90 -17.27
N TRP A 172 5.22 25.76 -17.96
CA TRP A 172 4.10 24.82 -17.95
C TRP A 172 4.36 23.59 -17.07
N ASP A 173 5.43 23.61 -16.29
CA ASP A 173 5.90 22.43 -15.55
C ASP A 173 4.82 21.90 -14.59
N THR A 174 4.25 22.77 -13.77
CA THR A 174 3.18 22.46 -12.82
C THR A 174 1.95 21.84 -13.50
N GLN A 175 1.51 22.38 -14.65
CA GLN A 175 0.37 21.82 -15.38
C GLN A 175 0.71 20.45 -15.97
N SER A 176 1.93 20.31 -16.50
CA SER A 176 2.46 19.06 -17.04
C SER A 176 2.62 17.98 -15.96
N ASP A 177 2.97 18.38 -14.74
CA ASP A 177 3.11 17.52 -13.57
C ASP A 177 1.76 16.97 -13.10
N MET A 178 0.78 17.86 -12.91
CA MET A 178 -0.58 17.45 -12.60
C MET A 178 -1.18 16.55 -13.69
N PHE A 179 -0.87 16.82 -14.97
CA PHE A 179 -1.29 15.96 -16.07
C PHE A 179 -0.60 14.58 -16.01
N SER A 180 0.70 14.54 -15.72
CA SER A 180 1.47 13.31 -15.57
C SER A 180 0.93 12.45 -14.42
N ALA A 181 0.57 13.08 -13.29
CA ALA A 181 -0.12 12.43 -12.19
C ALA A 181 -1.50 11.90 -12.61
N LEU A 182 -2.28 12.66 -13.38
CA LEU A 182 -3.57 12.18 -13.89
C LEU A 182 -3.40 10.94 -14.78
N VAL A 183 -2.42 10.94 -15.69
CA VAL A 183 -2.10 9.80 -16.55
C VAL A 183 -1.70 8.60 -15.70
N GLY A 184 -0.84 8.79 -14.70
CA GLY A 184 -0.45 7.76 -13.74
C GLY A 184 -1.64 7.11 -13.04
N ALA A 185 -2.59 7.92 -12.56
CA ALA A 185 -3.79 7.43 -11.92
C ALA A 185 -4.70 6.63 -12.87
N VAL A 186 -4.90 7.13 -14.09
CA VAL A 186 -5.68 6.41 -15.11
C VAL A 186 -5.03 5.07 -15.44
N CYS A 187 -3.70 5.03 -15.64
CA CYS A 187 -2.95 3.80 -15.87
C CYS A 187 -3.11 2.82 -14.71
N ALA A 188 -2.98 3.27 -13.46
CA ALA A 188 -3.17 2.42 -12.28
C ALA A 188 -4.57 1.80 -12.24
N LEU A 189 -5.60 2.60 -12.49
CA LEU A 189 -6.99 2.15 -12.49
C LEU A 189 -7.27 1.15 -13.62
N CYS A 190 -6.76 1.40 -14.82
CA CYS A 190 -6.94 0.52 -15.97
C CYS A 190 -6.21 -0.82 -15.81
N LEU A 191 -4.97 -0.79 -15.31
CA LEU A 191 -4.10 -1.97 -15.28
C LEU A 191 -4.29 -2.83 -14.03
N LEU A 192 -4.52 -2.20 -12.86
CA LEU A 192 -4.37 -2.89 -11.58
C LEU A 192 -5.66 -3.02 -10.75
N SER A 193 -6.76 -2.35 -11.14
CA SER A 193 -8.04 -2.45 -10.38
C SER A 193 -8.50 -3.90 -10.18
N GLY A 194 -8.42 -4.73 -11.23
CA GLY A 194 -8.89 -6.12 -11.17
C GLY A 194 -8.07 -6.99 -10.22
N GLU A 195 -6.74 -6.89 -10.25
CA GLU A 195 -5.88 -7.63 -9.33
C GLU A 195 -6.01 -7.10 -7.90
N GLN A 196 -6.16 -5.79 -7.73
CA GLN A 196 -6.41 -5.19 -6.42
C GLN A 196 -7.73 -5.72 -5.81
N ASP A 197 -8.81 -5.82 -6.59
CA ASP A 197 -10.09 -6.36 -6.13
C ASP A 197 -9.97 -7.81 -5.64
N ARG A 198 -9.19 -8.64 -6.36
CA ARG A 198 -8.92 -10.02 -5.95
C ARG A 198 -8.18 -10.08 -4.63
N GLN A 199 -7.19 -9.21 -4.42
CA GLN A 199 -6.44 -9.15 -3.16
C GLN A 199 -7.28 -8.62 -2.01
N ILE A 200 -8.10 -7.58 -2.23
CA ILE A 200 -9.05 -7.06 -1.25
C ILE A 200 -10.04 -8.17 -0.83
N GLY A 201 -10.62 -8.89 -1.79
CA GLY A 201 -11.54 -10.00 -1.50
C GLY A 201 -10.90 -11.10 -0.64
N ARG A 202 -9.63 -11.44 -0.88
CA ARG A 202 -8.88 -12.39 -0.03
C ARG A 202 -8.68 -11.88 1.40
N LEU A 203 -8.39 -10.59 1.56
CA LEU A 203 -8.20 -9.97 2.88
C LEU A 203 -9.52 -9.95 3.68
N THR A 204 -10.63 -9.56 3.04
CA THR A 204 -11.95 -9.55 3.67
C THR A 204 -12.38 -10.96 4.08
N ASN A 205 -12.20 -11.96 3.20
CA ASN A 205 -12.53 -13.34 3.51
C ASN A 205 -11.67 -13.92 4.65
N ALA A 206 -10.39 -13.57 4.71
CA ALA A 206 -9.51 -13.99 5.79
C ALA A 206 -9.95 -13.38 7.14
N ALA A 207 -10.35 -12.11 7.16
CA ALA A 207 -10.88 -11.45 8.35
C ALA A 207 -12.15 -12.15 8.86
N LEU A 208 -13.11 -12.46 7.97
CA LEU A 208 -14.35 -13.16 8.33
C LEU A 208 -14.10 -14.57 8.90
N ARG A 209 -13.10 -15.29 8.38
CA ARG A 209 -12.73 -16.62 8.91
C ARG A 209 -12.10 -16.56 10.30
N GLY A 210 -11.34 -15.50 10.60
CA GLY A 210 -10.76 -15.30 11.94
C GLY A 210 -11.79 -14.96 13.01
N THR A 211 -12.97 -14.47 12.63
CA THR A 211 -14.07 -14.13 13.54
C THR A 211 -15.12 -15.24 13.71
N ALA A 212 -15.08 -16.29 12.88
CA ALA A 212 -16.04 -17.38 12.99
C ALA A 212 -15.76 -18.22 14.25
N PRO A 213 -16.76 -18.48 15.12
CA PRO A 213 -16.57 -19.34 16.28
C PRO A 213 -16.15 -20.74 15.82
N ASP A 214 -15.17 -21.32 16.49
CA ASP A 214 -14.66 -22.65 16.15
C ASP A 214 -15.72 -23.73 16.48
N VAL A 215 -16.53 -24.06 15.48
CA VAL A 215 -17.57 -25.10 15.56
C VAL A 215 -16.94 -26.50 15.68
N SER A 216 -15.65 -26.67 15.38
CA SER A 216 -14.98 -27.97 15.51
C SER A 216 -14.73 -28.36 16.97
N ALA A 217 -14.60 -27.38 17.87
CA ALA A 217 -14.45 -27.62 19.31
C ALA A 217 -15.77 -28.04 20.00
N SER A 218 -16.94 -27.72 19.44
CA SER A 218 -18.24 -28.06 20.06
C SER A 218 -18.74 -29.46 19.71
N ARG A 219 -18.32 -30.04 18.57
CA ARG A 219 -18.69 -31.41 18.16
C ARG A 219 -18.02 -32.51 18.97
N GLY A 220 -16.85 -32.25 19.58
CA GLY A 220 -16.15 -33.23 20.42
C GLY A 220 -16.73 -33.42 21.82
N ARG A 221 -17.58 -32.50 22.29
CA ARG A 221 -18.14 -32.53 23.65
C ARG A 221 -19.51 -33.20 23.75
N GLY A 222 -20.25 -33.29 22.65
CA GLY A 222 -21.56 -33.94 22.61
C GLY A 222 -21.50 -35.47 22.50
N HIS A 223 -20.41 -36.03 21.95
CA HIS A 223 -20.32 -37.47 21.73
C HIS A 223 -19.87 -38.26 22.97
N ARG A 224 -18.98 -37.69 23.80
CA ARG A 224 -18.52 -38.35 25.04
C ARG A 224 -19.60 -38.47 26.12
N SER A 225 -20.62 -37.62 26.10
CA SER A 225 -21.72 -37.70 27.07
C SER A 225 -22.72 -38.81 26.73
N ALA A 226 -22.85 -39.19 25.45
CA ALA A 226 -23.75 -40.26 25.02
C ALA A 226 -23.14 -41.65 25.26
N GLU A 227 -21.82 -41.82 25.10
CA GLU A 227 -21.15 -43.09 25.37
C GLU A 227 -21.11 -43.43 26.87
N SER A 228 -20.90 -42.46 27.78
CA SER A 228 -20.88 -42.76 29.22
C SER A 228 -22.25 -43.16 29.80
N VAL A 229 -23.36 -42.73 29.18
CA VAL A 229 -24.72 -43.08 29.63
C VAL A 229 -25.11 -44.49 29.16
N GLY A 230 -24.64 -44.93 27.99
CA GLY A 230 -24.88 -46.30 27.49
C GLY A 230 -24.09 -47.38 28.24
N GLU A 231 -22.92 -47.03 28.77
CA GLU A 231 -22.05 -47.96 29.51
C GLU A 231 -22.52 -48.19 30.96
N LEU A 232 -23.16 -47.19 31.58
CA LEU A 232 -23.76 -47.32 32.90
C LEU A 232 -25.03 -48.20 32.89
N ALA A 233 -25.87 -48.09 31.86
CA ALA A 233 -27.10 -48.89 31.75
C ALA A 233 -26.83 -50.38 31.47
N SER A 234 -25.72 -50.72 30.79
CA SER A 234 -25.35 -52.11 30.50
C SER A 234 -24.64 -52.81 31.67
N GLY A 235 -24.00 -52.05 32.57
CA GLY A 235 -23.35 -52.58 33.77
C GLY A 235 -24.31 -52.94 34.92
N GLU A 236 -25.44 -52.23 35.06
CA GLU A 236 -26.46 -52.55 36.07
C GLU A 236 -27.31 -53.77 35.70
N GLN A 237 -27.60 -53.96 34.40
CA GLN A 237 -28.40 -55.09 33.94
C GLN A 237 -27.68 -56.44 34.04
N ARG A 238 -26.34 -56.45 34.00
CA ARG A 238 -25.52 -57.66 34.21
C ARG A 238 -25.39 -58.07 35.68
N ARG A 239 -25.55 -57.14 36.63
CA ARG A 239 -25.41 -57.45 38.07
C ARG A 239 -26.65 -58.08 38.69
N HIS A 240 -27.81 -58.01 38.03
CA HIS A 240 -29.05 -58.61 38.53
C HIS A 240 -29.29 -60.07 38.08
N LEU A 241 -28.45 -60.63 37.21
CA LEU A 241 -28.60 -62.00 36.71
C LEU A 241 -27.67 -63.03 37.38
N GLU A 242 -26.74 -62.61 38.25
CA GLU A 242 -25.74 -63.51 38.87
C GLU A 242 -26.04 -63.91 40.34
N THR A 243 -27.19 -63.56 40.91
CA THR A 243 -27.54 -63.90 42.31
C THR A 243 -28.70 -64.89 42.47
N GLY A 244 -28.94 -65.77 41.50
CA GLY A 244 -30.03 -66.76 41.53
C GLY A 244 -29.57 -68.19 41.28
N SER A 245 -28.96 -68.82 42.29
CA SER A 245 -28.75 -70.27 42.50
C SER A 245 -28.00 -70.36 43.83
N ASP A 246 -28.30 -71.17 44.85
CA ASP A 246 -29.15 -72.33 45.14
C ASP A 246 -28.99 -72.53 46.68
N PRO A 247 -29.51 -73.58 47.33
CA PRO A 247 -30.89 -74.04 47.52
C PRO A 247 -31.43 -73.81 48.95
#